data_AF-A0A250I936-F1
#
_entry.id   AF-A0A250I936-F1
#
_cell.length_a   1.000
_cell.length_b   1.000
_cell.length_c   1.000
_cell.angle_alpha   90.00
_cell.angle_beta   90.00
_cell.angle_gamma   90.00
#
_symmetry.space_group_name_H-M   'P 1'
#
loop_
_entity.id
_entity.type
_entity.pdbx_description
1 polymer ?
#
loop_
_entity_poly.entity_id
_entity_poly.type
_entity_poly.pdbx_seq_one_letter_code
_entity_poly.pdbx_strand_id
1 'polypeptide(L)'
;MGHPLRWDIYETHLDEAAFRWSQWEAALDAPDFILGEVAELEERFAAHLDGLILGGTPVARRLLEPALASEELERIVTAALALLRGEDAPGPAAVLAALPAAEPSALAGLRRALELAPSAAIPTALPSLLEKEDALPALWVLVLDTLGTHGLATPALCTPLLSHPEPEVAAAALRAASRARLPLEPARVQRALDSRAPVLRDAALLAGLMGGHAGAWAACRALVDSRASEARLPLLLLGLGGDEQDVKRLLARLDDEEFRADALWALGFSGRVAAADACVALMRKEPIAALAGEAFSAITGLRIEGVHATEKEEREEDDLDADLTLRPEDALPLPHAEHVAAWWKEARARLDPKQRYLAGQPFTPQVLLEALVSAPMRRRHALALELALRSRGALQVPTRAFVQHQVAGWKAARAAPATSFSRPFAEGLRG
;
A
#
# COMPACT_ATOMS: atom_id res chain seq x y z
N MET A 1 27.29 -19.56 -35.80
CA MET A 1 27.70 -20.19 -34.54
C MET A 1 27.67 -19.09 -33.48
N GLY A 2 26.70 -19.10 -32.57
CA GLY A 2 26.63 -18.12 -31.50
C GLY A 2 27.76 -18.35 -30.50
N HIS A 3 28.35 -17.27 -29.98
CA HIS A 3 29.30 -17.37 -28.87
C HIS A 3 28.63 -18.08 -27.67
N PRO A 4 29.36 -18.94 -26.95
CA PRO A 4 28.81 -19.60 -25.77
C PRO A 4 28.40 -18.54 -24.73
N LEU A 5 27.19 -18.70 -24.19
CA LEU A 5 26.68 -17.82 -23.13
C LEU A 5 27.59 -17.94 -21.90
N ARG A 6 27.93 -16.79 -21.33
CA ARG A 6 28.66 -16.68 -20.07
C ARG A 6 27.68 -16.75 -18.92
N TRP A 7 27.43 -17.97 -18.42
CA TRP A 7 26.42 -18.24 -17.39
C TRP A 7 26.68 -17.50 -16.08
N ASP A 8 27.95 -17.28 -15.73
CA ASP A 8 28.41 -16.46 -14.61
C ASP A 8 27.78 -15.06 -14.61
N ILE A 9 27.62 -14.47 -15.79
CA ILE A 9 27.04 -13.12 -15.95
C ILE A 9 25.53 -13.14 -15.67
N TYR A 10 24.80 -14.14 -16.14
CA TYR A 10 23.34 -14.21 -15.94
C TYR A 10 22.96 -14.61 -14.51
N GLU A 11 23.74 -15.48 -13.88
CA GLU A 11 23.61 -15.78 -12.45
C GLU A 11 23.81 -14.50 -11.62
N THR A 12 24.86 -13.74 -11.91
CA THR A 12 25.10 -12.43 -11.28
C THR A 12 23.95 -11.46 -11.54
N HIS A 13 23.40 -11.40 -12.76
CA HIS A 13 22.24 -10.55 -13.04
C HIS A 13 21.01 -10.94 -12.21
N LEU A 14 20.76 -12.23 -12.00
CA LEU A 14 19.63 -12.69 -11.19
C LEU A 14 19.82 -12.33 -9.72
N ASP A 15 21.01 -12.56 -9.18
CA ASP A 15 21.33 -12.26 -7.78
C ASP A 15 21.28 -10.76 -7.50
N GLU A 16 21.89 -9.93 -8.36
CA GLU A 16 21.84 -8.47 -8.24
C GLU A 16 20.42 -7.94 -8.45
N ALA A 17 19.66 -8.44 -9.44
CA ALA A 17 18.28 -8.01 -9.63
C ALA A 17 17.40 -8.35 -8.43
N ALA A 18 17.55 -9.53 -7.83
CA ALA A 18 16.84 -9.91 -6.62
C ALA A 18 17.14 -8.96 -5.45
N PHE A 19 18.42 -8.65 -5.22
CA PHE A 19 18.84 -7.68 -4.20
C PHE A 19 18.32 -6.27 -4.48
N ARG A 20 18.40 -5.78 -5.72
CA ARG A 20 17.88 -4.45 -6.08
C ARG A 20 16.37 -4.37 -5.97
N TRP A 21 15.67 -5.46 -6.29
CA TRP A 21 14.23 -5.53 -6.13
C TRP A 21 13.82 -5.41 -4.66
N SER A 22 14.51 -6.06 -3.71
CA SER A 22 14.18 -5.92 -2.29
C SER A 22 14.42 -4.50 -1.77
N GLN A 23 15.50 -3.84 -2.22
CA GLN A 23 15.74 -2.42 -1.92
C GLN A 23 14.61 -1.53 -2.45
N TRP A 24 14.17 -1.76 -3.69
CA TRP A 24 13.06 -1.02 -4.29
C TRP A 24 11.74 -1.27 -3.58
N GLU A 25 11.42 -2.54 -3.25
CA GLU A 25 10.18 -2.91 -2.55
C GLU A 25 10.13 -2.28 -1.15
N ALA A 26 11.24 -2.32 -0.39
CA ALA A 26 11.34 -1.68 0.91
C ALA A 26 11.18 -0.14 0.82
N ALA A 27 11.74 0.48 -0.22
CA ALA A 27 11.64 1.92 -0.45
C ALA A 27 10.19 2.39 -0.72
N LEU A 28 9.28 1.51 -1.14
CA LEU A 28 7.85 1.85 -1.30
C LEU A 28 7.17 2.21 0.03
N ASP A 29 7.68 1.69 1.14
CA ASP A 29 7.16 1.93 2.48
C ASP A 29 8.15 2.69 3.37
N ALA A 30 9.18 3.33 2.79
CA ALA A 30 10.21 4.06 3.54
C ALA A 30 9.77 5.49 3.94
N PRO A 31 10.19 5.99 5.13
CA PRO A 31 9.90 7.36 5.58
C PRO A 31 10.80 8.45 4.97
N ASP A 32 11.96 8.05 4.46
CA ASP A 32 13.07 8.90 4.03
C ASP A 32 13.25 8.94 2.50
N PHE A 33 12.42 8.19 1.78
CA PHE A 33 12.35 8.22 0.31
C PHE A 33 11.14 9.02 -0.18
N ILE A 34 11.29 9.63 -1.36
CA ILE A 34 10.20 10.13 -2.20
C ILE A 34 10.16 9.40 -3.56
N LEU A 35 9.10 9.63 -4.34
CA LEU A 35 8.87 8.92 -5.62
C LEU A 35 10.05 9.04 -6.60
N GLY A 36 10.70 10.20 -6.64
CA GLY A 36 11.84 10.44 -7.54
C GLY A 36 13.03 9.54 -7.23
N GLU A 37 13.35 9.33 -5.95
CA GLU A 37 14.48 8.50 -5.51
C GLU A 37 14.19 7.02 -5.71
N VAL A 38 12.92 6.60 -5.53
CA VAL A 38 12.50 5.23 -5.86
C VAL A 38 12.64 4.94 -7.35
N ALA A 39 12.45 5.93 -8.22
CA ALA A 39 12.67 5.77 -9.65
C ALA A 39 14.13 5.45 -9.99
N GLU A 40 15.09 5.99 -9.24
CA GLU A 40 16.52 5.69 -9.42
C GLU A 40 16.86 4.26 -8.99
N LEU A 41 16.25 3.75 -7.93
CA LEU A 41 16.38 2.34 -7.53
C LEU A 41 15.77 1.41 -8.59
N GLU A 42 14.60 1.78 -9.11
CA GLU A 42 13.88 1.05 -10.15
C GLU A 42 14.70 0.94 -11.45
N GLU A 43 15.36 2.01 -11.89
CA GLU A 43 16.21 2.00 -13.10
C GLU A 43 17.37 1.00 -12.97
N ARG A 44 18.00 0.93 -11.79
CA ARG A 44 19.08 -0.03 -11.51
C ARG A 44 18.55 -1.47 -11.53
N PHE A 45 17.40 -1.72 -10.91
CA PHE A 45 16.75 -3.03 -10.98
C PHE A 45 16.40 -3.42 -12.42
N ALA A 46 15.82 -2.49 -13.19
CA ALA A 46 15.43 -2.71 -14.58
C ALA A 46 16.62 -3.10 -15.47
N ALA A 47 17.80 -2.49 -15.27
CA ALA A 47 18.99 -2.82 -16.03
C ALA A 47 19.43 -4.29 -15.90
N HIS A 48 19.37 -4.85 -14.68
CA HIS A 48 19.69 -6.27 -14.48
C HIS A 48 18.58 -7.18 -15.02
N LEU A 49 17.31 -6.78 -14.88
CA LEU A 49 16.18 -7.51 -15.43
C LEU A 49 16.24 -7.59 -16.96
N ASP A 50 16.57 -6.48 -17.64
CA ASP A 50 16.76 -6.44 -19.09
C ASP A 50 17.94 -7.34 -19.51
N GLY A 51 19.01 -7.41 -18.70
CA GLY A 51 20.12 -8.35 -18.89
C GLY A 51 19.64 -9.81 -18.91
N LEU A 52 18.75 -10.21 -18.00
CA LEU A 52 18.15 -11.55 -17.99
C LEU A 52 17.29 -11.82 -19.23
N ILE A 53 16.47 -10.84 -19.63
CA ILE A 53 15.59 -10.95 -20.80
C ILE A 53 16.39 -11.13 -22.10
N LEU A 54 17.51 -10.40 -22.26
CA LEU A 54 18.41 -10.52 -23.41
C LEU A 54 19.09 -11.90 -23.51
N GLY A 55 19.13 -12.66 -22.41
CA GLY A 55 19.57 -14.06 -22.40
C GLY A 55 18.67 -15.01 -23.18
N GLY A 56 17.43 -14.60 -23.48
CA GLY A 56 16.47 -15.33 -24.29
C GLY A 56 16.10 -16.70 -23.73
N THR A 57 15.61 -17.59 -24.62
CA THR A 57 15.15 -18.94 -24.26
C THR A 57 16.18 -19.77 -23.46
N PRO A 58 17.50 -19.75 -23.75
CA PRO A 58 18.48 -20.51 -22.97
C PRO A 58 18.52 -20.10 -21.49
N VAL A 59 18.49 -18.80 -21.20
CA VAL A 59 18.50 -18.27 -19.82
C VAL A 59 17.16 -18.52 -19.15
N ALA A 60 16.05 -18.32 -19.87
CA ALA A 60 14.73 -18.64 -19.37
C ALA A 60 14.64 -20.08 -18.85
N ARG A 61 14.99 -21.06 -19.68
CA ARG A 61 14.86 -22.49 -19.32
C ARG A 61 15.86 -22.97 -18.27
N ARG A 62 17.11 -22.52 -18.35
CA ARG A 62 18.17 -23.03 -17.48
C ARG A 62 18.22 -22.33 -16.12
N LEU A 63 17.86 -21.05 -16.06
CA LEU A 63 18.05 -20.22 -14.88
C LEU A 63 16.73 -19.71 -14.29
N LEU A 64 15.86 -19.12 -15.11
CA LEU A 64 14.65 -18.43 -14.61
C LEU A 64 13.53 -19.40 -14.23
N GLU A 65 13.25 -20.41 -15.06
CA GLU A 65 12.20 -21.40 -14.77
C GLU A 65 12.47 -22.16 -13.46
N PRO A 66 13.70 -22.68 -13.19
CA PRO A 66 14.00 -23.30 -11.90
C PRO A 66 13.90 -22.32 -10.72
N ALA A 67 14.22 -21.05 -10.92
CA ALA A 67 14.17 -20.03 -9.86
C ALA A 67 12.75 -19.71 -9.39
N LEU A 68 11.70 -20.08 -10.14
CA LEU A 68 10.31 -19.96 -9.70
C LEU A 68 9.99 -20.83 -8.47
N ALA A 69 10.80 -21.85 -8.20
CA ALA A 69 10.68 -22.74 -7.05
C ALA A 69 11.76 -22.47 -5.98
N SER A 70 12.44 -21.32 -6.03
CA SER A 70 13.38 -20.90 -5.01
C SER A 70 12.70 -20.68 -3.65
N GLU A 71 13.46 -20.75 -2.57
CA GLU A 71 13.02 -20.35 -1.23
C GLU A 71 13.14 -18.83 -1.01
N GLU A 72 13.87 -18.13 -1.88
CA GLU A 72 14.08 -16.69 -1.84
C GLU A 72 12.99 -15.96 -2.64
N LEU A 73 12.16 -15.17 -1.95
CA LEU A 73 11.04 -14.44 -2.56
C LEU A 73 11.51 -13.51 -3.66
N GLU A 74 12.60 -12.78 -3.43
CA GLU A 74 13.20 -11.81 -4.35
C GLU A 74 13.63 -12.46 -5.66
N ARG A 75 14.17 -13.69 -5.57
CA ARG A 75 14.61 -14.47 -6.70
C ARG A 75 13.42 -14.95 -7.53
N ILE A 76 12.35 -15.42 -6.87
CA ILE A 76 11.08 -15.80 -7.53
C ILE A 76 10.48 -14.61 -8.26
N VAL A 77 10.37 -13.45 -7.60
CA VAL A 77 9.79 -12.23 -8.20
C VAL A 77 10.56 -11.82 -9.44
N THR A 78 11.89 -11.75 -9.33
CA THR A 78 12.77 -11.35 -10.42
C THR A 78 12.69 -12.32 -11.60
N ALA A 79 12.75 -13.62 -11.34
CA ALA A 79 12.65 -14.64 -12.38
C ALA A 79 11.28 -14.61 -13.07
N ALA A 80 10.19 -14.52 -12.31
CA ALA A 80 8.85 -14.42 -12.86
C ALA A 80 8.66 -13.14 -13.69
N LEU A 81 9.16 -12.00 -13.23
CA LEU A 81 9.10 -10.74 -13.98
C LEU A 81 9.88 -10.82 -15.30
N ALA A 82 11.09 -11.40 -15.29
CA ALA A 82 11.89 -11.59 -16.49
C ALA A 82 11.17 -12.50 -17.50
N LEU A 83 10.57 -13.60 -17.02
CA LEU A 83 9.79 -14.52 -17.84
C LEU A 83 8.51 -13.87 -18.40
N LEU A 84 7.81 -13.05 -17.63
CA LEU A 84 6.59 -12.35 -18.06
C LEU A 84 6.90 -11.24 -19.08
N ARG A 85 8.05 -10.57 -18.96
CA ARG A 85 8.46 -9.47 -19.85
C ARG A 85 9.22 -9.93 -21.09
N GLY A 86 9.70 -11.17 -21.14
CA GLY A 86 10.38 -11.72 -22.31
C GLY A 86 9.45 -11.81 -23.53
N GLU A 87 9.98 -11.48 -24.72
CA GLU A 87 9.22 -11.54 -25.98
C GLU A 87 9.04 -12.98 -26.50
N ASP A 88 9.90 -13.90 -26.08
CA ASP A 88 9.91 -15.29 -26.53
C ASP A 88 8.97 -16.18 -25.69
N ALA A 89 8.13 -16.97 -26.36
CA ALA A 89 7.47 -18.11 -25.74
C ALA A 89 8.53 -19.15 -25.32
N PRO A 90 8.54 -19.66 -24.06
CA PRO A 90 7.35 -19.94 -23.26
C PRO A 90 7.22 -19.18 -21.92
N GLY A 91 7.84 -18.01 -21.72
CA GLY A 91 7.97 -17.38 -20.40
C GLY A 91 6.68 -17.25 -19.57
N PRO A 92 5.62 -16.58 -20.08
CA PRO A 92 4.35 -16.48 -19.35
C PRO A 92 3.67 -17.83 -19.09
N ALA A 93 3.88 -18.82 -19.96
CA ALA A 93 3.33 -20.16 -19.78
C ALA A 93 4.06 -20.91 -18.66
N ALA A 94 5.37 -20.70 -18.48
CA ALA A 94 6.12 -21.28 -17.37
C ALA A 94 5.65 -20.72 -16.02
N VAL A 95 5.43 -19.40 -15.92
CA VAL A 95 4.88 -18.77 -14.71
C VAL A 95 3.48 -19.33 -14.40
N LEU A 96 2.61 -19.43 -15.41
CA LEU A 96 1.28 -20.02 -15.23
C LEU A 96 1.34 -21.48 -14.75
N ALA A 97 2.28 -22.27 -15.28
CA ALA A 97 2.46 -23.67 -14.93
C ALA A 97 3.01 -23.87 -13.51
N ALA A 98 3.77 -22.91 -12.98
CA ALA A 98 4.32 -22.97 -11.62
C ALA A 98 3.25 -22.75 -10.53
N LEU A 99 2.22 -21.94 -10.81
CA LEU A 99 1.23 -21.52 -9.81
C LEU A 99 0.50 -22.67 -9.06
N PRO A 100 0.01 -23.75 -9.72
CA PRO A 100 -0.80 -24.75 -9.02
C PRO A 100 -0.03 -25.60 -8.01
N ALA A 101 1.29 -25.74 -8.16
CA ALA A 101 2.15 -26.56 -7.31
C ALA A 101 3.03 -25.72 -6.38
N ALA A 102 2.89 -24.39 -6.41
CA ALA A 102 3.69 -23.49 -5.60
C ALA A 102 3.25 -23.52 -4.13
N GLU A 103 4.24 -23.60 -3.24
CA GLU A 103 4.04 -23.41 -1.80
C GLU A 103 3.60 -21.96 -1.48
N PRO A 104 3.00 -21.69 -0.31
CA PRO A 104 2.49 -20.36 0.03
C PRO A 104 3.51 -19.21 -0.08
N SER A 105 4.78 -19.44 0.29
CA SER A 105 5.86 -18.44 0.16
C SER A 105 6.19 -18.13 -1.30
N ALA A 106 6.24 -19.17 -2.16
CA ALA A 106 6.46 -19.01 -3.59
C ALA A 106 5.27 -18.30 -4.28
N LEU A 107 4.04 -18.60 -3.86
CA LEU A 107 2.85 -17.89 -4.34
C LEU A 107 2.92 -16.39 -4.05
N ALA A 108 3.49 -15.96 -2.91
CA ALA A 108 3.65 -14.53 -2.61
C ALA A 108 4.58 -13.84 -3.62
N GLY A 109 5.71 -14.46 -3.96
CA GLY A 109 6.63 -13.95 -4.98
C GLY A 109 6.02 -13.92 -6.38
N LEU A 110 5.36 -15.01 -6.78
CA LEU A 110 4.67 -15.10 -8.08
C LEU A 110 3.54 -14.07 -8.20
N ARG A 111 2.77 -13.87 -7.13
CA ARG A 111 1.73 -12.85 -7.06
C ARG A 111 2.33 -11.46 -7.27
N ARG A 112 3.40 -11.14 -6.54
CA ARG A 112 4.02 -9.81 -6.61
C ARG A 112 4.59 -9.53 -7.99
N ALA A 113 5.19 -10.53 -8.65
CA ALA A 113 5.62 -10.42 -10.04
C ALA A 113 4.46 -10.17 -11.01
N LEU A 114 3.34 -10.90 -10.86
CA LEU A 114 2.14 -10.68 -11.68
C LEU A 114 1.58 -9.27 -11.49
N GLU A 115 1.45 -8.78 -10.26
CA GLU A 115 0.98 -7.41 -9.96
C GLU A 115 1.86 -6.31 -10.59
N LEU A 116 3.16 -6.59 -10.79
CA LEU A 116 4.13 -5.66 -11.37
C LEU A 116 4.28 -5.79 -12.89
N ALA A 117 3.82 -6.89 -13.47
CA ALA A 117 3.95 -7.14 -14.90
C ALA A 117 3.05 -6.20 -15.72
N PRO A 118 3.44 -5.88 -16.98
CA PRO A 118 2.53 -5.19 -17.90
C PRO A 118 1.25 -6.01 -18.10
N SER A 119 0.08 -5.36 -18.19
CA SER A 119 -1.19 -6.10 -18.37
C SER A 119 -1.21 -7.02 -19.60
N ALA A 120 -0.46 -6.67 -20.66
CA ALA A 120 -0.32 -7.50 -21.86
C ALA A 120 0.47 -8.81 -21.63
N ALA A 121 1.26 -8.89 -20.56
CA ALA A 121 2.04 -10.07 -20.19
C ALA A 121 1.25 -11.07 -19.32
N ILE A 122 0.08 -10.67 -18.81
CA ILE A 122 -0.71 -11.53 -17.92
C ILE A 122 -1.28 -12.72 -18.71
N PRO A 123 -1.02 -13.97 -18.30
CA PRO A 123 -1.52 -15.14 -19.01
C PRO A 123 -3.04 -15.12 -19.14
N THR A 124 -3.57 -15.22 -20.36
CA THR A 124 -5.02 -15.22 -20.62
C THR A 124 -5.75 -16.40 -19.98
N ALA A 125 -5.03 -17.49 -19.70
CA ALA A 125 -5.53 -18.65 -19.00
C ALA A 125 -5.47 -18.53 -17.46
N LEU A 126 -4.99 -17.42 -16.89
CA LEU A 126 -4.97 -17.22 -15.43
C LEU A 126 -6.36 -17.37 -14.78
N PRO A 127 -7.47 -16.85 -15.34
CA PRO A 127 -8.80 -17.02 -14.75
C PRO A 127 -9.26 -18.47 -14.64
N SER A 128 -8.79 -19.38 -15.51
CA SER A 128 -9.21 -20.79 -15.47
C SER A 128 -8.69 -21.53 -14.24
N LEU A 129 -7.77 -20.94 -13.48
CA LEU A 129 -7.32 -21.48 -12.20
C LEU A 129 -8.38 -21.38 -11.08
N LEU A 130 -9.42 -20.55 -11.27
CA LEU A 130 -10.55 -20.44 -10.34
C LEU A 130 -11.56 -21.60 -10.47
N GLU A 131 -11.49 -22.38 -11.55
CA GLU A 131 -12.40 -23.52 -11.79
C GLU A 131 -11.95 -24.80 -11.09
N LYS A 132 -10.74 -24.80 -10.51
CA LYS A 132 -10.15 -25.96 -9.84
C LYS A 132 -10.65 -26.03 -8.40
N GLU A 133 -11.64 -26.86 -8.12
CA GLU A 133 -12.24 -27.01 -6.79
C GLU A 133 -11.23 -27.44 -5.71
N ASP A 134 -10.19 -28.21 -6.06
CA ASP A 134 -9.14 -28.65 -5.13
C ASP A 134 -8.00 -27.63 -4.94
N ALA A 135 -8.11 -26.43 -5.50
CA ALA A 135 -7.03 -25.44 -5.42
C ALA A 135 -6.93 -24.81 -4.01
N LEU A 136 -5.70 -24.49 -3.62
CA LEU A 136 -5.43 -23.76 -2.38
C LEU A 136 -6.10 -22.37 -2.41
N PRO A 137 -6.76 -21.92 -1.32
CA PRO A 137 -7.38 -20.59 -1.25
C PRO A 137 -6.42 -19.44 -1.60
N ALA A 138 -5.14 -19.57 -1.25
CA ALA A 138 -4.10 -18.60 -1.60
C ALA A 138 -3.92 -18.41 -3.12
N LEU A 139 -4.10 -19.46 -3.91
CA LEU A 139 -4.05 -19.38 -5.37
C LEU A 139 -5.23 -18.58 -5.92
N TRP A 140 -6.44 -18.79 -5.39
CA TRP A 140 -7.61 -18.02 -5.81
C TRP A 140 -7.48 -16.55 -5.43
N VAL A 141 -6.96 -16.25 -4.24
CA VAL A 141 -6.64 -14.88 -3.81
C VAL A 141 -5.66 -14.23 -4.79
N LEU A 142 -4.56 -14.91 -5.13
CA LEU A 142 -3.58 -14.44 -6.11
C LEU A 142 -4.22 -14.12 -7.46
N VAL A 143 -5.03 -15.04 -7.99
CA VAL A 143 -5.70 -14.85 -9.29
C VAL A 143 -6.63 -13.64 -9.24
N LEU A 144 -7.48 -13.53 -8.22
CA LEU A 144 -8.44 -12.43 -8.07
C LEU A 144 -7.75 -11.08 -7.89
N ASP A 145 -6.75 -10.99 -7.02
CA ASP A 145 -6.02 -9.75 -6.78
C ASP A 145 -5.22 -9.33 -8.03
N THR A 146 -4.65 -10.28 -8.79
CA THR A 146 -4.00 -10.02 -10.09
C THR A 146 -5.01 -9.45 -11.08
N LEU A 147 -6.14 -10.13 -11.30
CA LEU A 147 -7.17 -9.66 -12.23
C LEU A 147 -7.72 -8.29 -11.85
N GLY A 148 -7.93 -8.04 -10.55
CA GLY A 148 -8.33 -6.74 -10.03
C GLY A 148 -7.29 -5.64 -10.30
N THR A 149 -6.00 -5.95 -10.12
CA THR A 149 -4.89 -5.00 -10.33
C THR A 149 -4.76 -4.59 -11.79
N HIS A 150 -4.95 -5.52 -12.72
CA HIS A 150 -4.86 -5.24 -14.17
C HIS A 150 -6.18 -4.75 -14.79
N GLY A 151 -7.25 -4.58 -14.00
CA GLY A 151 -8.56 -4.19 -14.51
C GLY A 151 -9.23 -5.26 -15.38
N LEU A 152 -8.86 -6.53 -15.19
CA LEU A 152 -9.38 -7.70 -15.90
C LEU A 152 -10.49 -8.42 -15.13
N ALA A 153 -10.83 -7.94 -13.93
CA ALA A 153 -11.92 -8.47 -13.12
C ALA A 153 -13.28 -8.24 -13.81
N THR A 154 -14.11 -9.28 -13.86
CA THR A 154 -15.46 -9.23 -14.45
C THR A 154 -16.51 -9.67 -13.43
N PRO A 155 -17.80 -9.30 -13.63
CA PRO A 155 -18.88 -9.77 -12.77
C PRO A 155 -18.98 -11.29 -12.71
N ALA A 156 -18.77 -11.97 -13.84
CA ALA A 156 -18.83 -13.43 -13.93
C ALA A 156 -17.78 -14.12 -13.05
N LEU A 157 -16.56 -13.56 -12.98
CA LEU A 157 -15.48 -14.08 -12.15
C LEU A 157 -15.65 -13.74 -10.67
N CYS A 158 -16.05 -12.51 -10.34
CA CYS A 158 -16.05 -12.04 -8.95
C CYS A 158 -17.32 -12.40 -8.18
N THR A 159 -18.50 -12.27 -8.78
CA THR A 159 -19.80 -12.37 -8.09
C THR A 159 -20.02 -13.71 -7.37
N PRO A 160 -19.66 -14.87 -7.95
CA PRO A 160 -19.79 -16.15 -7.27
C PRO A 160 -18.91 -16.23 -6.01
N LEU A 161 -17.73 -15.59 -6.04
CA LEU A 161 -16.71 -15.69 -5.00
C LEU A 161 -16.89 -14.65 -3.87
N LEU A 162 -17.77 -13.65 -4.03
CA LEU A 162 -18.08 -12.68 -2.97
C LEU A 162 -18.68 -13.30 -1.69
N SER A 163 -19.25 -14.50 -1.79
CA SER A 163 -19.83 -15.24 -0.66
C SER A 163 -19.06 -16.54 -0.38
N HIS A 164 -17.80 -16.63 -0.84
CA HIS A 164 -16.97 -17.82 -0.64
C HIS A 164 -16.79 -18.12 0.87
N PRO A 165 -16.81 -19.40 1.30
CA PRO A 165 -16.64 -19.76 2.71
C PRO A 165 -15.31 -19.30 3.30
N GLU A 166 -14.23 -19.33 2.51
CA GLU A 166 -12.93 -18.78 2.92
C GLU A 166 -12.93 -17.25 2.84
N PRO A 167 -12.76 -16.54 3.99
CA PRO A 167 -12.85 -15.07 4.03
C PRO A 167 -11.82 -14.36 3.16
N GLU A 168 -10.62 -14.91 3.02
CA GLU A 168 -9.54 -14.36 2.20
C GLU A 168 -9.93 -14.29 0.71
N VAL A 169 -10.57 -15.36 0.20
CA VAL A 169 -11.06 -15.43 -1.18
C VAL A 169 -12.18 -14.42 -1.40
N ALA A 170 -13.15 -14.36 -0.48
CA ALA A 170 -14.24 -13.40 -0.55
C ALA A 170 -13.73 -11.95 -0.51
N ALA A 171 -12.71 -11.69 0.32
CA ALA A 171 -12.05 -10.38 0.41
C ALA A 171 -11.34 -10.03 -0.91
N ALA A 172 -10.61 -10.97 -1.51
CA ALA A 172 -9.95 -10.77 -2.80
C ALA A 172 -10.95 -10.50 -3.94
N ALA A 173 -12.06 -11.25 -3.99
CA ALA A 173 -13.13 -11.02 -4.96
C ALA A 173 -13.76 -9.64 -4.79
N LEU A 174 -13.96 -9.21 -3.55
CA LEU A 174 -14.52 -7.89 -3.22
C LEU A 174 -13.56 -6.74 -3.58
N ARG A 175 -12.26 -6.90 -3.30
CA ARG A 175 -11.21 -5.96 -3.74
C ARG A 175 -11.16 -5.85 -5.26
N ALA A 176 -11.15 -6.98 -5.96
CA ALA A 176 -11.10 -7.03 -7.42
C ALA A 176 -12.32 -6.34 -8.04
N ALA A 177 -13.53 -6.66 -7.55
CA ALA A 177 -14.77 -6.03 -7.98
C ALA A 177 -14.80 -4.52 -7.69
N SER A 178 -14.34 -4.09 -6.52
CA SER A 178 -14.29 -2.68 -6.13
C SER A 178 -13.31 -1.88 -7.00
N ARG A 179 -12.10 -2.40 -7.25
CA ARG A 179 -11.10 -1.77 -8.12
C ARG A 179 -11.62 -1.59 -9.54
N ALA A 180 -12.29 -2.61 -10.08
CA ALA A 180 -12.94 -2.58 -11.39
C ALA A 180 -14.27 -1.80 -11.41
N ARG A 181 -14.69 -1.24 -10.26
CA ARG A 181 -15.97 -0.53 -10.08
C ARG A 181 -17.18 -1.33 -10.57
N LEU A 182 -17.16 -2.64 -10.35
CA LEU A 182 -18.30 -3.51 -10.65
C LEU A 182 -19.45 -3.19 -9.67
N PRO A 183 -20.71 -3.33 -10.10
CA PRO A 183 -21.85 -3.15 -9.21
C PRO A 183 -21.80 -4.19 -8.08
N LEU A 184 -21.86 -3.72 -6.83
CA LEU A 184 -21.91 -4.55 -5.63
C LEU A 184 -23.28 -4.41 -4.97
N GLU A 185 -23.91 -5.55 -4.68
CA GLU A 185 -25.19 -5.57 -3.97
C GLU A 185 -24.98 -5.10 -2.51
N PRO A 186 -25.76 -4.11 -2.02
CA PRO A 186 -25.61 -3.60 -0.65
C PRO A 186 -25.70 -4.69 0.42
N ALA A 187 -26.59 -5.67 0.23
CA ALA A 187 -26.75 -6.79 1.17
C ALA A 187 -25.50 -7.68 1.27
N ARG A 188 -24.75 -7.84 0.17
CA ARG A 188 -23.48 -8.61 0.18
C ARG A 188 -22.39 -7.83 0.90
N VAL A 189 -22.29 -6.52 0.63
CA VAL A 189 -21.35 -5.65 1.34
C VAL A 189 -21.66 -5.65 2.84
N GLN A 190 -22.93 -5.52 3.24
CA GLN A 190 -23.32 -5.57 4.64
C GLN A 190 -22.94 -6.90 5.31
N ARG A 191 -23.22 -8.04 4.68
CA ARG A 191 -22.82 -9.35 5.21
C ARG A 191 -21.31 -9.46 5.40
N ALA A 192 -20.52 -8.90 4.49
CA ALA A 192 -19.06 -8.90 4.60
C ALA A 192 -18.57 -7.95 5.71
N LEU A 193 -19.24 -6.81 5.93
CA LEU A 193 -18.98 -5.91 7.06
C LEU A 193 -19.25 -6.59 8.42
N ASP A 194 -20.27 -7.44 8.48
CA ASP A 194 -20.64 -8.19 9.70
C ASP A 194 -19.70 -9.40 9.97
N SER A 195 -18.72 -9.65 9.08
CA SER A 195 -17.76 -10.74 9.25
C SER A 195 -16.87 -10.55 10.47
N ARG A 196 -16.57 -11.66 11.15
CA ARG A 196 -15.56 -11.70 12.20
C ARG A 196 -14.14 -11.67 11.66
N ALA A 197 -13.94 -12.10 10.41
CA ALA A 197 -12.65 -12.10 9.74
C ALA A 197 -12.26 -10.66 9.34
N PRO A 198 -11.21 -10.09 9.93
CA PRO A 198 -10.80 -8.70 9.69
C PRO A 198 -10.51 -8.41 8.21
N VAL A 199 -9.85 -9.33 7.50
CA VAL A 199 -9.54 -9.20 6.08
C VAL A 199 -10.77 -8.98 5.18
N LEU A 200 -11.88 -9.67 5.45
CA LEU A 200 -13.12 -9.55 4.69
C LEU A 200 -13.87 -8.28 5.07
N ARG A 201 -13.90 -7.97 6.37
CA ARG A 201 -14.52 -6.76 6.90
C ARG A 201 -13.84 -5.50 6.34
N ASP A 202 -12.52 -5.48 6.31
CA ASP A 202 -11.72 -4.36 5.79
C ASP A 202 -11.88 -4.18 4.29
N ALA A 203 -11.89 -5.29 3.52
CA ALA A 203 -12.23 -5.24 2.11
C ALA A 203 -13.64 -4.67 1.88
N ALA A 204 -14.60 -5.01 2.75
CA ALA A 204 -15.96 -4.50 2.68
C ALA A 204 -16.10 -3.04 3.08
N LEU A 205 -15.31 -2.56 4.05
CA LEU A 205 -15.23 -1.13 4.38
C LEU A 205 -14.79 -0.33 3.16
N LEU A 206 -13.69 -0.73 2.52
CA LEU A 206 -13.16 -0.03 1.35
C LEU A 206 -14.14 -0.09 0.17
N ALA A 207 -14.63 -1.29 -0.17
CA ALA A 207 -15.58 -1.47 -1.26
C ALA A 207 -16.88 -0.70 -1.01
N GLY A 208 -17.37 -0.71 0.23
CA GLY A 208 -18.55 0.01 0.67
C GLY A 208 -18.40 1.53 0.53
N LEU A 209 -17.28 2.09 1.00
CA LEU A 209 -17.01 3.52 0.93
C LEU A 209 -16.74 4.01 -0.50
N MET A 210 -16.04 3.21 -1.31
CA MET A 210 -15.86 3.48 -2.74
C MET A 210 -17.20 3.41 -3.49
N GLY A 211 -18.09 2.48 -3.12
CA GLY A 211 -19.47 2.40 -3.63
C GLY A 211 -20.41 3.48 -3.10
N GLY A 212 -19.98 4.26 -2.11
CA GLY A 212 -20.76 5.33 -1.50
C GLY A 212 -21.82 4.87 -0.51
N HIS A 213 -21.66 3.70 0.11
CA HIS A 213 -22.61 3.13 1.06
C HIS A 213 -22.43 3.73 2.48
N ALA A 214 -23.49 4.34 3.02
CA ALA A 214 -23.48 4.94 4.36
C ALA A 214 -23.26 3.91 5.47
N GLY A 215 -23.78 2.68 5.28
CA GLY A 215 -23.59 1.57 6.22
C GLY A 215 -22.11 1.23 6.47
N ALA A 216 -21.25 1.32 5.45
CA ALA A 216 -19.82 1.08 5.60
C ALA A 216 -19.14 2.13 6.50
N TRP A 217 -19.56 3.40 6.39
CA TRP A 217 -19.02 4.45 7.26
C TRP A 217 -19.51 4.32 8.70
N ALA A 218 -20.78 3.94 8.90
CA ALA A 218 -21.31 3.64 10.22
C ALA A 218 -20.57 2.44 10.88
N ALA A 219 -20.33 1.37 10.11
CA ALA A 219 -19.55 0.23 10.56
C ALA A 219 -18.11 0.61 10.92
N CYS A 220 -17.46 1.46 10.11
CA CYS A 220 -16.13 1.99 10.41
C CYS A 220 -16.06 2.69 11.77
N ARG A 221 -17.01 3.58 12.06
CA ARG A 221 -17.10 4.27 13.36
C ARG A 221 -17.35 3.30 14.51
N ALA A 222 -18.27 2.34 14.32
CA ALA A 222 -18.59 1.34 15.33
C ALA A 222 -17.37 0.45 15.69
N LEU A 223 -16.51 0.12 14.72
CA LEU A 223 -15.28 -0.64 14.95
C LEU A 223 -14.26 0.15 15.78
N VAL A 224 -14.14 1.46 15.55
CA VAL A 224 -13.27 2.32 16.38
C VAL A 224 -13.82 2.48 17.79
N ASP A 225 -15.15 2.50 17.94
CA ASP A 225 -15.80 2.61 19.26
C ASP A 225 -15.68 1.31 20.06
N SER A 226 -15.74 0.13 19.40
CA SER A 226 -15.70 -1.18 20.05
C SER A 226 -14.35 -1.58 20.64
N ARG A 227 -13.28 -0.81 20.38
CA ARG A 227 -11.90 -1.09 20.83
C ARG A 227 -11.35 -2.46 20.36
N ALA A 228 -11.71 -2.90 19.16
CA ALA A 228 -11.17 -4.13 18.60
C ALA A 228 -9.65 -4.01 18.35
N SER A 229 -8.88 -5.05 18.67
CA SER A 229 -7.41 -5.12 18.55
C SER A 229 -6.87 -4.85 17.14
N GLU A 230 -7.69 -5.07 16.10
CA GLU A 230 -7.31 -4.91 14.69
C GLU A 230 -8.04 -3.74 14.02
N ALA A 231 -7.93 -2.53 14.61
CA ALA A 231 -8.65 -1.33 14.15
C ALA A 231 -7.81 -0.37 13.29
N ARG A 232 -6.63 -0.77 12.79
CA ARG A 232 -5.72 0.12 12.04
C ARG A 232 -6.38 0.79 10.83
N LEU A 233 -7.04 0.01 9.96
CA LEU A 233 -7.73 0.57 8.78
C LEU A 233 -8.92 1.46 9.19
N PRO A 234 -9.84 1.04 10.09
CA PRO A 234 -10.89 1.93 10.60
C PRO A 234 -10.37 3.26 11.17
N LEU A 235 -9.29 3.24 11.97
CA LEU A 235 -8.66 4.45 12.49
C LEU A 235 -8.15 5.34 11.36
N LEU A 236 -7.43 4.76 10.38
CA LEU A 236 -6.95 5.49 9.22
C LEU A 236 -8.09 6.14 8.43
N LEU A 237 -9.20 5.42 8.19
CA LEU A 237 -10.36 5.96 7.48
C LEU A 237 -10.99 7.15 8.21
N LEU A 238 -11.06 7.11 9.54
CA LEU A 238 -11.42 8.27 10.37
C LEU A 238 -10.43 9.43 10.19
N GLY A 239 -9.14 9.15 10.09
CA GLY A 239 -8.12 10.16 9.79
C GLY A 239 -8.30 10.81 8.41
N LEU A 240 -8.61 10.03 7.37
CA LEU A 240 -8.70 10.54 5.99
C LEU A 240 -9.98 11.36 5.72
N GLY A 241 -11.11 11.01 6.35
CA GLY A 241 -12.42 11.57 6.01
C GLY A 241 -13.27 12.03 7.19
N GLY A 242 -12.78 11.90 8.41
CA GLY A 242 -13.53 12.20 9.62
C GLY A 242 -13.79 13.68 9.85
N ASP A 243 -14.91 13.96 10.49
CA ASP A 243 -15.26 15.27 11.00
C ASP A 243 -14.56 15.56 12.35
N GLU A 244 -14.87 16.69 12.99
CA GLU A 244 -14.30 17.04 14.30
C GLU A 244 -14.62 16.01 15.39
N GLN A 245 -15.77 15.32 15.33
CA GLN A 245 -16.13 14.29 16.31
C GLN A 245 -15.28 13.03 16.09
N ASP A 246 -15.05 12.65 14.83
CA ASP A 246 -14.18 11.53 14.51
C ASP A 246 -12.73 11.78 14.92
N VAL A 247 -12.25 13.01 14.78
CA VAL A 247 -10.91 13.39 15.28
C VAL A 247 -10.86 13.32 16.80
N LYS A 248 -11.93 13.69 17.52
CA LYS A 248 -12.02 13.47 18.97
C LYS A 248 -12.00 11.99 19.33
N ARG A 249 -12.64 11.12 18.54
CA ARG A 249 -12.55 9.66 18.72
C ARG A 249 -11.11 9.17 18.58
N LEU A 250 -10.38 9.64 17.57
CA LEU A 250 -8.96 9.31 17.40
C LEU A 250 -8.09 9.82 18.55
N LEU A 251 -8.30 11.06 19.01
CA LEU A 251 -7.56 11.62 20.14
C LEU A 251 -7.78 10.80 21.42
N ALA A 252 -9.01 10.33 21.67
CA ALA A 252 -9.31 9.47 22.81
C ALA A 252 -8.60 8.11 22.78
N ARG A 253 -8.08 7.68 21.61
CA ARG A 253 -7.31 6.43 21.46
C ARG A 253 -5.83 6.57 21.81
N LEU A 254 -5.33 7.80 21.98
CA LEU A 254 -3.93 8.02 22.37
C LEU A 254 -3.64 7.56 23.80
N ASP A 255 -4.68 7.47 24.64
CA ASP A 255 -4.58 6.98 26.01
C ASP A 255 -4.44 5.44 26.08
N ASP A 256 -4.91 4.73 25.05
CA ASP A 256 -4.83 3.27 24.97
C ASP A 256 -3.48 2.85 24.36
N GLU A 257 -2.60 2.23 25.15
CA GLU A 257 -1.22 1.91 24.71
C GLU A 257 -1.16 1.06 23.45
N GLU A 258 -2.05 0.05 23.37
CA GLU A 258 -2.18 -0.87 22.25
C GLU A 258 -2.54 -0.16 20.93
N PHE A 259 -3.38 0.88 20.99
CA PHE A 259 -3.86 1.60 19.81
C PHE A 259 -3.13 2.91 19.54
N ARG A 260 -2.26 3.34 20.46
CA ARG A 260 -1.61 4.65 20.43
C ARG A 260 -0.88 4.89 19.12
N ALA A 261 -0.10 3.91 18.64
CA ALA A 261 0.64 4.04 17.39
C ALA A 261 -0.29 4.21 16.18
N ASP A 262 -1.30 3.35 16.05
CA ASP A 262 -2.25 3.43 14.93
C ASP A 262 -3.14 4.68 14.97
N ALA A 263 -3.52 5.13 16.16
CA ALA A 263 -4.24 6.38 16.36
C ALA A 263 -3.38 7.59 15.95
N LEU A 264 -2.09 7.59 16.30
CA LEU A 264 -1.16 8.66 15.93
C LEU A 264 -0.90 8.68 14.42
N TRP A 265 -0.73 7.50 13.81
CA TRP A 265 -0.66 7.34 12.37
C TRP A 265 -1.89 7.94 11.68
N ALA A 266 -3.09 7.58 12.13
CA ALA A 266 -4.34 8.11 11.60
C ALA A 266 -4.49 9.63 11.79
N LEU A 267 -4.11 10.15 12.96
CA LEU A 267 -4.15 11.59 13.28
C LEU A 267 -3.27 12.40 12.32
N GLY A 268 -2.13 11.85 11.87
CA GLY A 268 -1.28 12.47 10.85
C GLY A 268 -1.98 12.70 9.50
N PHE A 269 -3.06 11.99 9.19
CA PHE A 269 -3.88 12.22 7.99
C PHE A 269 -5.07 13.16 8.22
N SER A 270 -5.48 13.35 9.48
CA SER A 270 -6.60 14.23 9.85
C SER A 270 -6.37 15.68 9.45
N GLY A 271 -5.11 16.13 9.42
CA GLY A 271 -4.74 17.50 9.09
C GLY A 271 -5.27 18.53 10.09
N ARG A 272 -5.66 18.14 11.31
CA ARG A 272 -6.28 19.05 12.28
C ARG A 272 -5.25 19.64 13.24
N VAL A 273 -5.45 20.89 13.62
CA VAL A 273 -4.61 21.59 14.62
C VAL A 273 -4.61 20.84 15.96
N ALA A 274 -5.76 20.31 16.39
CA ALA A 274 -5.86 19.52 17.62
C ALA A 274 -5.02 18.23 17.58
N ALA A 275 -4.86 17.62 16.40
CA ALA A 275 -3.98 16.46 16.22
C ALA A 275 -2.51 16.88 16.33
N ALA A 276 -2.12 18.01 15.73
CA ALA A 276 -0.77 18.56 15.88
C ALA A 276 -0.44 18.93 17.34
N ASP A 277 -1.38 19.53 18.07
CA ASP A 277 -1.25 19.83 19.50
C ASP A 277 -0.97 18.54 20.31
N ALA A 278 -1.69 17.45 20.03
CA ALA A 278 -1.47 16.16 20.68
C ALA A 278 -0.12 15.52 20.31
N CYS A 279 0.32 15.64 19.06
CA CYS A 279 1.61 15.12 18.61
C CYS A 279 2.77 15.78 19.39
N VAL A 280 2.76 17.10 19.57
CA VAL A 280 3.83 17.81 20.32
C VAL A 280 3.95 17.29 21.75
N ALA A 281 2.83 16.99 22.42
CA ALA A 281 2.86 16.43 23.78
C ALA A 281 3.46 15.02 23.83
N LEU A 282 3.36 14.27 22.73
CA LEU A 282 3.81 12.89 22.61
C LEU A 282 5.26 12.76 22.10
N MET A 283 5.84 13.79 21.49
CA MET A 283 7.26 13.79 21.06
C MET A 283 8.28 13.62 22.20
N ARG A 284 7.86 13.77 23.46
CA ARG A 284 8.71 13.53 24.64
C ARG A 284 8.62 12.09 25.16
N LYS A 285 7.82 11.22 24.55
CA LYS A 285 7.53 9.87 25.04
C LYS A 285 8.07 8.83 24.07
N GLU A 286 9.10 8.10 24.48
CA GLU A 286 9.53 6.88 23.80
C GLU A 286 8.53 5.74 24.08
N PRO A 287 8.31 4.79 23.13
CA PRO A 287 8.93 4.68 21.80
C PRO A 287 8.20 5.46 20.68
N ILE A 288 7.15 6.22 21.01
CA ILE A 288 6.23 6.79 20.00
C ILE A 288 6.65 8.17 19.49
N ALA A 289 7.77 8.70 19.98
CA ALA A 289 8.24 10.05 19.68
C ALA A 289 8.45 10.27 18.18
N ALA A 290 9.09 9.32 17.49
CA ALA A 290 9.36 9.40 16.05
C ALA A 290 8.05 9.48 15.22
N LEU A 291 7.07 8.65 15.58
CA LEU A 291 5.76 8.64 14.92
C LEU A 291 4.95 9.92 15.20
N ALA A 292 5.07 10.48 16.41
CA ALA A 292 4.50 11.79 16.73
C ALA A 292 5.13 12.90 15.87
N GLY A 293 6.45 12.85 15.69
CA GLY A 293 7.21 13.70 14.78
C GLY A 293 6.66 13.64 13.35
N GLU A 294 6.52 12.44 12.80
CA GLU A 294 6.00 12.24 11.45
C GLU A 294 4.56 12.77 11.28
N ALA A 295 3.66 12.42 12.20
CA ALA A 295 2.27 12.87 12.15
C ALA A 295 2.19 14.40 12.22
N PHE A 296 3.00 15.03 13.07
CA PHE A 296 3.12 16.47 13.18
C PHE A 296 3.64 17.10 11.88
N SER A 297 4.70 16.54 11.29
CA SER A 297 5.24 16.97 10.00
C SER A 297 4.20 16.90 8.89
N ALA A 298 3.43 15.81 8.83
CA ALA A 298 2.39 15.63 7.84
C ALA A 298 1.26 16.66 7.92
N ILE A 299 0.96 17.16 9.13
CA ILE A 299 -0.05 18.21 9.34
C ILE A 299 0.54 19.59 9.06
N THR A 300 1.71 19.89 9.63
CA THR A 300 2.25 21.26 9.72
C THR A 300 3.25 21.63 8.64
N GLY A 301 3.81 20.64 7.93
CA GLY A 301 4.87 20.84 6.94
C GLY A 301 6.27 21.03 7.54
N LEU A 302 6.41 21.01 8.88
CA LEU A 302 7.73 21.06 9.51
C LEU A 302 8.49 19.77 9.25
N ARG A 303 9.71 19.82 8.73
CA ARG A 303 10.58 18.63 8.63
C ARG A 303 11.34 18.42 9.94
N ILE A 304 11.38 17.17 10.41
CA ILE A 304 12.16 16.76 11.58
C ILE A 304 13.61 16.52 11.12
N GLU A 305 14.32 17.62 10.93
CA GLU A 305 15.69 17.66 10.41
C GLU A 305 16.48 18.77 11.13
N GLY A 306 17.82 18.67 11.15
CA GLY A 306 18.70 19.68 11.72
C GLY A 306 18.35 19.99 13.18
N VAL A 307 18.06 21.25 13.49
CA VAL A 307 17.71 21.68 14.87
C VAL A 307 16.41 21.06 15.40
N HIS A 308 15.58 20.47 14.55
CA HIS A 308 14.32 19.83 14.96
C HIS A 308 14.47 18.32 15.16
N ALA A 309 15.63 17.74 14.86
CA ALA A 309 15.93 16.34 15.07
C ALA A 309 16.96 16.15 16.19
N THR A 310 16.91 14.99 16.82
CA THR A 310 17.93 14.50 17.75
C THR A 310 18.68 13.36 17.09
N GLU A 311 19.98 13.23 17.37
CA GLU A 311 20.75 12.05 16.96
C GLU A 311 20.17 10.79 17.63
N LYS A 312 20.01 9.72 16.85
CA LYS A 312 19.69 8.42 17.40
C LYS A 312 20.97 7.83 17.97
N GLU A 313 20.94 7.44 19.24
CA GLU A 313 21.98 6.55 19.76
C GLU A 313 21.85 5.21 19.05
N GLU A 314 22.94 4.73 18.45
CA GLU A 314 23.02 3.38 17.90
C GLU A 314 22.75 2.41 19.05
N ARG A 315 21.61 1.71 19.04
CA ARG A 315 21.33 0.65 20.01
C ARG A 315 22.34 -0.46 19.77
N GLU A 316 23.16 -0.77 20.76
CA GLU A 316 24.04 -1.94 20.73
C GLU A 316 23.17 -3.20 20.48
N GLU A 317 23.47 -3.94 19.42
CA GLU A 317 22.77 -5.16 18.95
C GLU A 317 22.99 -6.37 19.89
N ASP A 318 23.14 -6.15 21.20
CA ASP A 318 23.41 -7.21 22.19
C ASP A 318 22.11 -7.80 22.81
N ASP A 319 20.93 -7.35 22.35
CA ASP A 319 19.66 -7.97 22.72
C ASP A 319 19.32 -9.13 21.77
N LEU A 320 19.74 -10.34 22.18
CA LEU A 320 19.48 -11.58 21.44
C LEU A 320 17.99 -11.92 21.28
N ASP A 321 17.10 -11.25 22.04
CA ASP A 321 15.64 -11.41 21.96
C ASP A 321 14.96 -10.27 21.17
N ALA A 322 15.71 -9.33 20.59
CA ALA A 322 15.14 -8.24 19.80
C ALA A 322 14.49 -8.76 18.51
N ASP A 323 13.28 -8.28 18.21
CA ASP A 323 12.65 -8.48 16.90
C ASP A 323 13.49 -7.75 15.84
N LEU A 324 14.27 -8.52 15.07
CA LEU A 324 15.15 -8.01 14.01
C LEU A 324 14.37 -7.55 12.76
N THR A 325 13.04 -7.60 12.76
CA THR A 325 12.24 -7.07 11.66
C THR A 325 12.30 -5.54 11.68
N LEU A 326 13.09 -4.96 10.77
CA LEU A 326 13.17 -3.51 10.59
C LEU A 326 11.82 -2.98 10.11
N ARG A 327 11.11 -2.27 10.98
CA ARG A 327 9.85 -1.62 10.62
C ARG A 327 10.15 -0.25 10.02
N PRO A 328 9.34 0.25 9.08
CA PRO A 328 9.54 1.59 8.52
C PRO A 328 9.63 2.73 9.55
N GLU A 329 8.98 2.55 10.70
CA GLU A 329 9.04 3.52 11.80
C GLU A 329 10.41 3.60 12.48
N ASP A 330 11.21 2.53 12.41
CA ASP A 330 12.54 2.50 13.01
C ASP A 330 13.52 3.41 12.25
N ALA A 331 13.23 3.75 11.00
CA ALA A 331 13.98 4.73 10.19
C ALA A 331 13.56 6.20 10.42
N LEU A 332 12.44 6.46 11.12
CA LEU A 332 11.95 7.84 11.33
C LEU A 332 12.89 8.67 12.21
N PRO A 333 13.19 9.93 11.88
CA PRO A 333 14.03 10.77 12.73
C PRO A 333 13.39 11.02 14.10
N LEU A 334 14.19 11.04 15.16
CA LEU A 334 13.72 11.39 16.50
C LEU A 334 13.53 12.91 16.60
N PRO A 335 12.36 13.41 17.04
CA PRO A 335 12.13 14.84 17.15
C PRO A 335 12.82 15.44 18.38
N HIS A 336 13.45 16.61 18.19
CA HIS A 336 13.91 17.43 19.30
C HIS A 336 12.73 18.20 19.91
N ALA A 337 12.03 17.56 20.85
CA ALA A 337 10.73 17.98 21.35
C ALA A 337 10.65 19.47 21.77
N GLU A 338 11.67 20.01 22.44
CA GLU A 338 11.67 21.42 22.87
C GLU A 338 11.71 22.41 21.70
N HIS A 339 12.51 22.13 20.67
CA HIS A 339 12.64 22.99 19.50
C HIS A 339 11.39 22.91 18.63
N VAL A 340 10.80 21.72 18.49
CA VAL A 340 9.53 21.55 17.79
C VAL A 340 8.40 22.27 18.55
N ALA A 341 8.34 22.15 19.89
CA ALA A 341 7.35 22.84 20.70
C ALA A 341 7.49 24.37 20.64
N ALA A 342 8.72 24.89 20.66
CA ALA A 342 8.99 26.32 20.50
C ALA A 342 8.52 26.83 19.13
N TRP A 343 8.88 26.14 18.05
CA TRP A 343 8.40 26.44 16.70
C TRP A 343 6.87 26.38 16.62
N TRP A 344 6.25 25.37 17.24
CA TRP A 344 4.81 25.18 17.19
C TRP A 344 4.05 26.31 17.86
N LYS A 345 4.53 26.85 18.98
CA LYS A 345 3.88 28.00 19.66
C LYS A 345 3.72 29.20 18.73
N GLU A 346 4.69 29.47 17.88
CA GLU A 346 4.65 30.56 16.90
C GLU A 346 3.81 30.18 15.68
N ALA A 347 4.01 28.98 15.15
CA ALA A 347 3.35 28.54 13.92
C ALA A 347 1.85 28.32 14.11
N ARG A 348 1.42 27.80 15.25
CA ARG A 348 0.02 27.46 15.57
C ARG A 348 -0.94 28.62 15.36
N ALA A 349 -0.53 29.86 15.68
CA ALA A 349 -1.38 31.04 15.53
C ALA A 349 -1.75 31.36 14.07
N ARG A 350 -1.00 30.82 13.10
CA ARG A 350 -1.23 31.00 11.66
C ARG A 350 -2.19 29.95 11.08
N LEU A 351 -2.49 28.90 11.82
CA LEU A 351 -3.38 27.83 11.38
C LEU A 351 -4.79 28.06 11.94
N ASP A 352 -5.79 27.99 11.06
CA ASP A 352 -7.20 28.04 11.40
C ASP A 352 -7.65 26.67 11.95
N PRO A 353 -8.10 26.56 13.20
CA PRO A 353 -8.54 25.29 13.79
C PRO A 353 -9.70 24.61 13.05
N LYS A 354 -10.48 25.35 12.27
CA LYS A 354 -11.62 24.82 11.50
C LYS A 354 -11.21 24.18 10.17
N GLN A 355 -10.02 24.53 9.68
CA GLN A 355 -9.50 24.00 8.42
C GLN A 355 -8.80 22.66 8.62
N ARG A 356 -8.63 21.95 7.52
CA ARG A 356 -7.78 20.78 7.42
C ARG A 356 -6.52 21.17 6.67
N TYR A 357 -5.38 20.66 7.10
CA TYR A 357 -4.07 20.92 6.51
C TYR A 357 -3.42 19.63 5.99
N LEU A 358 -2.58 19.75 4.98
CA LEU A 358 -1.68 18.72 4.51
C LEU A 358 -0.33 19.37 4.19
N ALA A 359 0.72 18.95 4.89
CA ALA A 359 2.05 19.52 4.82
C ALA A 359 2.06 21.05 5.00
N GLY A 360 1.28 21.57 5.96
CA GLY A 360 1.22 22.99 6.29
C GLY A 360 0.33 23.83 5.37
N GLN A 361 -0.24 23.24 4.32
CA GLN A 361 -1.14 23.93 3.39
C GLN A 361 -2.60 23.57 3.66
N PRO A 362 -3.55 24.52 3.53
CA PRO A 362 -4.98 24.20 3.55
C PRO A 362 -5.30 23.11 2.53
N PHE A 363 -6.04 22.11 2.98
CA PHE A 363 -6.33 20.93 2.17
C PHE A 363 -7.16 21.32 0.94
N THR A 364 -6.65 20.96 -0.23
CA THR A 364 -7.36 21.05 -1.50
C THR A 364 -7.09 19.80 -2.33
N PRO A 365 -7.94 19.50 -3.34
CA PRO A 365 -7.63 18.51 -4.38
C PRO A 365 -6.20 18.59 -4.92
N GLN A 366 -5.74 19.81 -5.18
CA GLN A 366 -4.41 20.05 -5.75
C GLN A 366 -3.29 19.69 -4.76
N VAL A 367 -3.43 20.08 -3.49
CA VAL A 367 -2.47 19.74 -2.43
C VAL A 367 -2.38 18.22 -2.23
N LEU A 368 -3.51 17.49 -2.30
CA LEU A 368 -3.49 16.01 -2.25
C LEU A 368 -2.71 15.42 -3.43
N LEU A 369 -2.92 15.92 -4.65
CA LEU A 369 -2.20 15.45 -5.83
C LEU A 369 -0.70 15.78 -5.78
N GLU A 370 -0.31 16.92 -5.23
CA GLU A 370 1.10 17.29 -5.02
C GLU A 370 1.76 16.39 -3.98
N ALA A 371 1.08 16.13 -2.86
CA ALA A 371 1.57 15.25 -1.82
C ALA A 371 1.77 13.80 -2.31
N LEU A 372 1.01 13.33 -3.31
CA LEU A 372 1.23 12.02 -3.93
C LEU A 372 2.58 11.87 -4.65
N VAL A 373 3.31 12.97 -4.87
CA VAL A 373 4.65 12.97 -5.48
C VAL A 373 5.73 13.30 -4.45
N SER A 374 5.46 14.24 -3.55
CA SER A 374 6.46 14.80 -2.63
C SER A 374 6.43 14.24 -1.20
N ALA A 375 5.36 13.55 -0.80
CA ALA A 375 5.30 12.96 0.54
C ALA A 375 6.23 11.74 0.66
N PRO A 376 6.72 11.44 1.87
CA PRO A 376 7.39 10.18 2.17
C PRO A 376 6.66 8.97 1.62
N MET A 377 7.38 8.02 1.04
CA MET A 377 6.83 6.86 0.35
C MET A 377 5.78 6.12 1.17
N ARG A 378 6.07 5.86 2.45
CA ARG A 378 5.13 5.19 3.39
C ARG A 378 3.77 5.86 3.55
N ARG A 379 3.68 7.17 3.31
CA ARG A 379 2.43 7.93 3.44
C ARG A 379 1.61 7.92 2.15
N ARG A 380 2.24 7.64 1.00
CA ARG A 380 1.61 7.78 -0.32
C ARG A 380 0.47 6.81 -0.52
N HIS A 381 0.54 5.60 0.04
CA HIS A 381 -0.54 4.60 -0.06
C HIS A 381 -1.86 5.10 0.55
N ALA A 382 -1.80 5.70 1.75
CA ALA A 382 -2.96 6.26 2.41
C ALA A 382 -3.51 7.52 1.69
N LEU A 383 -2.64 8.36 1.14
CA LEU A 383 -3.06 9.50 0.33
C LEU A 383 -3.73 9.06 -0.97
N ALA A 384 -3.23 8.00 -1.61
CA ALA A 384 -3.85 7.42 -2.81
C ALA A 384 -5.21 6.78 -2.48
N LEU A 385 -5.32 6.15 -1.32
CA LEU A 385 -6.59 5.67 -0.80
C LEU A 385 -7.59 6.81 -0.58
N GLU A 386 -7.17 7.94 0.01
CA GLU A 386 -8.04 9.11 0.17
C GLU A 386 -8.56 9.63 -1.18
N LEU A 387 -7.70 9.72 -2.19
CA LEU A 387 -8.10 10.08 -3.55
C LEU A 387 -9.13 9.10 -4.13
N ALA A 388 -8.91 7.79 -3.95
CA ALA A 388 -9.85 6.76 -4.38
C ALA A 388 -11.20 6.88 -3.67
N LEU A 389 -11.22 7.08 -2.36
CA LEU A 389 -12.46 7.21 -1.59
C LEU A 389 -13.25 8.47 -1.99
N ARG A 390 -12.58 9.62 -2.12
CA ARG A 390 -13.21 10.90 -2.51
C ARG A 390 -13.78 10.85 -3.92
N SER A 391 -13.14 10.12 -4.81
CA SER A 391 -13.57 9.93 -6.19
C SER A 391 -14.51 8.73 -6.39
N ARG A 392 -14.95 8.03 -5.33
CA ARG A 392 -15.78 6.81 -5.41
C ARG A 392 -15.15 5.71 -6.29
N GLY A 393 -13.84 5.57 -6.17
CA GLY A 393 -13.00 4.66 -6.95
C GLY A 393 -12.77 5.10 -8.40
N ALA A 394 -13.22 6.29 -8.81
CA ALA A 394 -13.02 6.78 -10.18
C ALA A 394 -11.52 6.99 -10.49
N LEU A 395 -10.77 7.51 -9.52
CA LEU A 395 -9.34 7.80 -9.62
C LEU A 395 -8.57 6.89 -8.67
N GLN A 396 -7.72 6.04 -9.22
CA GLN A 396 -6.89 5.10 -8.46
C GLN A 396 -5.44 5.25 -8.94
N VAL A 397 -4.54 5.56 -8.01
CA VAL A 397 -3.10 5.64 -8.27
C VAL A 397 -2.45 4.38 -7.72
N PRO A 398 -1.87 3.51 -8.56
CA PRO A 398 -1.35 2.21 -8.15
C PRO A 398 0.02 2.37 -7.47
N THR A 399 0.03 2.91 -6.25
CA THR A 399 1.25 3.32 -5.52
C THR A 399 2.24 2.18 -5.20
N ARG A 400 1.85 0.93 -5.41
CA ARG A 400 2.73 -0.26 -5.30
C ARG A 400 3.23 -0.80 -6.65
N ALA A 401 2.89 -0.17 -7.77
CA ALA A 401 3.39 -0.54 -9.09
C ALA A 401 4.71 0.17 -9.41
N PHE A 402 5.38 -0.20 -10.50
CA PHE A 402 6.54 0.56 -11.00
C PHE A 402 6.20 2.04 -11.24
N VAL A 403 7.18 2.92 -11.05
CA VAL A 403 7.05 4.38 -11.06
C VAL A 403 6.31 4.89 -12.31
N GLN A 404 6.58 4.32 -13.47
CA GLN A 404 5.88 4.68 -14.71
C GLN A 404 4.35 4.54 -14.59
N HIS A 405 3.86 3.44 -13.99
CA HIS A 405 2.43 3.20 -13.79
C HIS A 405 1.86 4.12 -12.71
N GLN A 406 2.62 4.40 -11.64
CA GLN A 406 2.23 5.37 -10.62
C GLN A 406 2.02 6.76 -11.23
N VAL A 407 3.00 7.22 -12.03
CA VAL A 407 2.97 8.51 -12.72
C VAL A 407 1.82 8.58 -13.72
N ALA A 408 1.53 7.50 -14.44
CA ALA A 408 0.39 7.44 -15.35
C ALA A 408 -0.95 7.61 -14.60
N GLY A 409 -1.15 6.88 -13.50
CA GLY A 409 -2.33 7.03 -12.64
C GLY A 409 -2.45 8.44 -12.05
N TRP A 410 -1.34 9.01 -11.60
CA TRP A 410 -1.29 10.39 -11.09
C TRP A 410 -1.64 11.42 -12.17
N LYS A 411 -1.11 11.28 -13.40
CA LYS A 411 -1.45 12.16 -14.54
C LYS A 411 -2.94 12.08 -14.88
N ALA A 412 -3.53 10.88 -14.87
CA ALA A 412 -4.96 10.70 -15.08
C ALA A 412 -5.78 11.41 -13.99
N ALA A 413 -5.37 11.31 -12.72
CA ALA A 413 -6.02 12.02 -11.62
C ALA A 413 -5.90 13.55 -11.74
N ARG A 414 -4.73 14.06 -12.16
CA ARG A 414 -4.50 15.49 -12.39
C ARG A 414 -5.32 16.05 -13.57
N ALA A 415 -5.59 15.23 -14.57
CA ALA A 415 -6.44 15.60 -15.70
C ALA A 415 -7.93 15.61 -15.36
N ALA A 416 -8.34 14.97 -14.27
CA ALA A 416 -9.74 14.90 -13.85
C ALA A 416 -10.21 16.24 -13.23
N PRO A 417 -11.50 16.60 -13.37
CA PRO A 417 -12.03 17.80 -12.74
C PRO A 417 -11.90 17.73 -11.21
N ALA A 418 -11.29 18.74 -10.59
CA ALA A 418 -11.10 18.79 -9.13
C ALA A 418 -12.41 18.67 -8.32
N THR A 419 -13.54 19.06 -8.91
CA THR A 419 -14.89 18.90 -8.32
C THR A 419 -15.28 17.45 -8.10
N SER A 420 -14.66 16.49 -8.80
CA SER A 420 -14.96 15.05 -8.66
C SER A 420 -14.40 14.43 -7.38
N PHE A 421 -13.50 15.11 -6.66
CA PHE A 421 -12.90 14.62 -5.40
C PHE A 421 -12.63 15.73 -4.37
N SER A 422 -13.27 16.90 -4.51
CA SER A 422 -13.10 18.02 -3.58
C SER A 422 -13.80 17.84 -2.24
N ARG A 423 -14.92 17.11 -2.21
CA ARG A 423 -15.67 16.86 -0.99
C ARG A 423 -15.03 15.75 -0.16
N PRO A 424 -15.12 15.80 1.18
CA PRO A 424 -14.82 14.64 2.03
C PRO A 424 -15.61 13.41 1.57
N PHE A 425 -14.98 12.22 1.56
CA PHE A 425 -15.67 11.02 1.09
C PHE A 425 -16.83 10.57 1.99
N ALA A 426 -16.84 11.00 3.25
CA ALA A 426 -17.94 10.76 4.19
C ALA A 426 -19.19 11.57 3.84
N GLU A 427 -19.06 12.65 3.05
CA GLU A 427 -20.19 13.43 2.58
C GLU A 427 -20.85 12.78 1.35
N GLY A 428 -22.18 12.85 1.27
CA GLY A 428 -22.94 12.35 0.12
C GLY A 428 -22.97 10.82 -0.01
N LEU A 429 -22.71 10.09 1.09
CA LEU A 429 -22.97 8.66 1.18
C LEU A 429 -24.49 8.39 1.06
N ARG A 430 -24.86 7.30 0.39
CA ARG A 430 -26.24 6.87 0.17
C ARG A 430 -26.61 5.79 1.19
N GLY A 431 -27.81 5.90 1.75
CA GLY A 431 -28.42 4.92 2.64
C GLY A 431 -29.03 3.76 1.87
#